data_AF-A0A9W9L5T5-F1
#
_entry.id   AF-A0A9W9L5T5-F1
#
_cell.length_a   1.000
_cell.length_b   1.000
_cell.length_c   1.000
_cell.angle_alpha   90.00
_cell.angle_beta   90.00
_cell.angle_gamma   90.00
#
_symmetry.space_group_name_H-M   'P 1'
#
loop_
_entity.id
_entity.type
_entity.pdbx_description
1 polymer ?
#
loop_
_entity_poly.entity_id
_entity_poly.type
_entity_poly.pdbx_seq_one_letter_code
_entity_poly.pdbx_strand_id
1 'polypeptide(L)'
;MDTPEIRTLHPRDVLRQLADSMNCKHNELSITLPAHTTWRSAIQAVEAALSDVDEDFLLMPRGTGNRRAIREMALQLQAASELRSEQAAVESHPADVLGRPIRTRVDLGKVGPRPPPNEATRERLRKIAKEAAADTGFPDPYVSLRPTLQDKCLPIIRGNLTLRALDGNTSDPICELKGMEMIFDTGAQRTIMAEELLPAAFREYLKDPVHDLHRSNDCLSVQVDVDIALTNCPAVLEAIALIVPRAKMPNQLLGILFGQISCIDRLSLQAIPRRILLAKKENISEEFWGDIVLNEYLDFQDEVVSL
;
A
#
# COMPACT_ATOMS: atom_id res chain seq x y z
N MET A 1 -36.79 -27.46 -12.92
CA MET A 1 -37.13 -27.77 -11.51
C MET A 1 -35.79 -27.98 -10.84
N ASP A 2 -35.17 -26.89 -10.43
CA ASP A 2 -33.82 -26.90 -9.87
C ASP A 2 -33.91 -27.35 -8.42
N THR A 3 -33.16 -28.38 -8.06
CA THR A 3 -33.06 -28.87 -6.69
C THR A 3 -32.50 -27.76 -5.80
N PRO A 4 -33.11 -27.47 -4.63
CA PRO A 4 -32.58 -26.45 -3.72
C PRO A 4 -31.16 -26.81 -3.34
N GLU A 5 -30.25 -25.83 -3.42
CA GLU A 5 -28.83 -26.02 -3.15
C GLU A 5 -28.63 -26.23 -1.63
N ILE A 6 -28.65 -27.49 -1.18
CA ILE A 6 -28.45 -27.84 0.24
C ILE A 6 -26.96 -27.69 0.58
N ARG A 7 -26.64 -26.89 1.60
CA ARG A 7 -25.27 -26.63 2.04
C ARG A 7 -25.02 -27.17 3.45
N THR A 8 -23.89 -27.84 3.65
CA THR A 8 -23.43 -28.29 4.97
C THR A 8 -22.32 -27.36 5.48
N LEU A 9 -22.59 -26.62 6.55
CA LEU A 9 -21.65 -25.65 7.15
C LEU A 9 -21.38 -25.98 8.62
N HIS A 10 -20.25 -25.51 9.16
CA HIS A 10 -20.02 -25.59 10.60
C HIS A 10 -20.94 -24.59 11.32
N PRO A 11 -21.53 -24.89 12.50
CA PRO A 11 -22.43 -23.97 13.21
C PRO A 11 -21.85 -22.57 13.41
N ARG A 12 -20.56 -22.47 13.74
CA ARG A 12 -19.84 -21.18 13.84
C ARG A 12 -19.92 -20.32 12.56
N ASP A 13 -19.86 -20.96 11.39
CA ASP A 13 -19.82 -20.26 10.11
C ASP A 13 -21.22 -19.76 9.74
N VAL A 14 -22.26 -20.49 10.14
CA VAL A 14 -23.67 -20.08 10.04
C VAL A 14 -23.92 -18.89 10.95
N LEU A 15 -23.55 -18.98 12.24
CA LEU A 15 -23.74 -17.90 13.21
C LEU A 15 -23.00 -16.62 12.83
N ARG A 16 -21.78 -16.72 12.28
CA ARG A 16 -21.03 -15.56 11.78
C ARG A 16 -21.75 -14.87 10.63
N GLN A 17 -22.17 -15.63 9.61
CA GLN A 17 -22.86 -15.07 8.44
C GLN A 17 -24.22 -14.45 8.81
N LEU A 18 -24.92 -15.08 9.76
CA LEU A 18 -26.14 -14.51 10.32
C LEU A 18 -25.84 -13.19 11.04
N ALA A 19 -24.81 -13.12 11.86
CA ALA A 19 -24.40 -11.89 12.55
C ALA A 19 -24.02 -10.77 11.56
N ASP A 20 -23.29 -11.08 10.49
CA ASP A 20 -22.94 -10.12 9.44
C ASP A 20 -24.21 -9.58 8.76
N SER A 21 -25.17 -10.45 8.45
CA SER A 21 -26.45 -10.06 7.86
C SER A 21 -27.29 -9.20 8.80
N MET A 22 -27.35 -9.54 10.09
CA MET A 22 -28.04 -8.77 11.12
C MET A 22 -27.42 -7.38 11.28
N ASN A 23 -26.09 -7.25 11.30
CA ASN A 23 -25.43 -5.94 11.38
C ASN A 23 -25.73 -5.04 10.19
N CYS A 24 -25.98 -5.61 9.01
CA CYS A 24 -26.32 -4.83 7.82
C CYS A 24 -27.78 -4.37 7.79
N LYS A 25 -28.71 -5.22 8.25
CA LYS A 25 -30.16 -4.97 8.08
C LYS A 25 -30.91 -4.60 9.36
N HIS A 26 -30.45 -5.08 10.51
CA HIS A 26 -31.13 -5.01 11.81
C HIS A 26 -30.17 -4.60 12.92
N ASN A 27 -29.41 -3.52 12.70
CA ASN A 27 -28.41 -3.03 13.64
C ASN A 27 -29.03 -2.41 14.92
N GLU A 28 -30.34 -2.20 14.91
CA GLU A 28 -31.14 -1.72 16.03
C GLU A 28 -31.44 -2.81 17.07
N LEU A 29 -31.31 -4.09 16.72
CA LEU A 29 -31.59 -5.20 17.62
C LEU A 29 -30.50 -5.29 18.70
N SER A 30 -30.94 -5.43 19.96
CA SER A 30 -30.04 -5.64 21.08
C SER A 30 -30.64 -6.63 22.06
N ILE A 31 -29.78 -7.42 22.71
CA ILE A 31 -30.18 -8.39 23.72
C ILE A 31 -29.42 -8.12 25.02
N THR A 32 -30.10 -8.29 26.15
CA THR A 32 -29.48 -8.21 27.47
C THR A 32 -29.40 -9.60 28.07
N LEU A 33 -28.19 -10.06 28.38
CA LEU A 33 -27.94 -11.38 28.97
C LEU A 33 -27.04 -11.27 30.21
N PRO A 34 -27.14 -12.21 31.17
CA PRO A 34 -26.18 -12.30 32.26
C PRO A 34 -24.76 -12.50 31.73
N ALA A 35 -23.76 -11.93 32.44
CA ALA A 35 -22.35 -12.03 32.06
C ALA A 35 -21.84 -13.48 31.95
N HIS A 36 -22.48 -14.41 32.66
CA HIS A 36 -22.27 -15.86 32.53
C HIS A 36 -23.55 -16.50 32.00
N THR A 37 -23.54 -16.84 30.71
CA THR A 37 -24.67 -17.48 30.03
C THR A 37 -24.24 -18.76 29.33
N THR A 38 -25.19 -19.64 29.05
CA THR A 38 -24.93 -20.86 28.27
C THR A 38 -25.13 -20.58 26.78
N TRP A 39 -24.46 -21.34 25.92
CA TRP A 39 -24.66 -21.25 24.46
C TRP A 39 -26.14 -21.38 24.07
N ARG A 40 -26.88 -22.28 24.72
CA ARG A 40 -28.31 -22.49 24.47
C ARG A 40 -29.13 -21.25 24.85
N SER A 41 -28.86 -20.69 26.03
CA SER A 41 -29.54 -19.48 26.50
C SER A 41 -29.25 -18.26 25.61
N ALA A 42 -28.01 -18.14 25.11
CA ALA A 42 -27.64 -17.07 24.18
C ALA A 42 -28.38 -17.19 22.84
N ILE A 43 -28.43 -18.40 22.25
CA ILE A 43 -29.13 -18.62 20.97
C ILE A 43 -30.64 -18.37 21.12
N GLN A 44 -31.27 -18.86 22.20
CA GLN A 44 -32.69 -18.63 22.47
C GLN A 44 -33.01 -17.14 22.66
N ALA A 45 -32.10 -16.38 23.25
CA ALA A 45 -32.28 -14.93 23.39
C ALA A 45 -32.18 -14.19 22.05
N VAL A 46 -31.25 -14.60 21.18
CA VAL A 46 -31.15 -14.07 19.81
C VAL A 46 -32.41 -14.42 19.02
N GLU A 47 -32.89 -15.66 19.12
CA GLU A 47 -34.13 -16.12 18.49
C GLU A 47 -35.34 -15.32 18.97
N ALA A 48 -35.49 -15.10 20.29
CA ALA A 48 -36.57 -14.28 20.84
C ALA A 48 -36.52 -12.82 20.36
N ALA A 49 -35.31 -12.25 20.19
CA ALA A 49 -35.14 -10.90 19.67
C ALA A 49 -35.48 -10.77 18.18
N LEU A 50 -35.35 -11.87 17.42
CA LEU A 50 -35.68 -11.95 16.00
C LEU A 50 -37.17 -12.23 15.74
N SER A 51 -38.02 -12.34 16.76
CA SER A 51 -39.38 -12.92 16.67
C SER A 51 -40.25 -12.50 15.47
N ASP A 52 -40.17 -11.26 14.99
CA ASP A 52 -40.94 -10.76 13.84
C ASP A 52 -40.14 -10.70 12.52
N VAL A 53 -38.86 -11.07 12.54
CA VAL A 53 -37.93 -11.02 11.41
C VAL A 53 -37.76 -12.42 10.81
N ASP A 54 -38.69 -12.79 9.94
CA ASP A 54 -38.63 -14.02 9.13
C ASP A 54 -38.19 -13.67 7.69
N GLU A 55 -36.94 -13.20 7.57
CA GLU A 55 -36.35 -12.85 6.28
C GLU A 55 -35.38 -13.93 5.78
N ASP A 56 -35.44 -14.18 4.47
CA ASP A 56 -34.44 -15.01 3.80
C ASP A 56 -33.07 -14.33 3.83
N PHE A 57 -32.05 -15.11 4.22
CA PHE A 57 -30.65 -14.74 4.02
C PHE A 57 -29.88 -15.89 3.36
N LEU A 58 -28.99 -15.53 2.45
CA LEU A 58 -28.24 -16.51 1.67
C LEU A 58 -27.02 -17.00 2.48
N LEU A 59 -27.01 -18.29 2.84
CA LEU A 59 -25.84 -18.93 3.43
C LEU A 59 -24.76 -19.14 2.38
N MET A 60 -23.70 -18.35 2.43
CA MET A 60 -22.52 -18.49 1.57
C MET A 60 -21.76 -19.78 1.88
N PRO A 61 -21.10 -20.39 0.87
CA PRO A 61 -20.36 -21.64 1.04
C PRO A 61 -19.27 -21.50 2.11
N ARG A 62 -18.88 -22.64 2.69
CA ARG A 62 -17.80 -22.71 3.70
C ARG A 62 -16.61 -21.95 3.17
N GLY A 63 -16.23 -20.88 3.87
CA GLY A 63 -15.20 -19.95 3.42
C GLY A 63 -13.83 -20.61 3.32
N THR A 64 -13.57 -21.27 2.21
CA THR A 64 -12.24 -21.57 1.70
C THR A 64 -12.14 -20.90 0.33
N GLY A 65 -11.87 -19.60 0.35
CA GLY A 65 -11.44 -18.88 -0.84
C GLY A 65 -12.54 -18.27 -1.67
N ASN A 66 -12.46 -16.95 -1.79
CA ASN A 66 -12.41 -16.37 -3.13
C ASN A 66 -11.00 -15.86 -3.47
N ARG A 67 -10.08 -15.67 -2.51
CA ARG A 67 -8.74 -15.13 -2.84
C ARG A 67 -7.84 -16.10 -3.61
N ARG A 68 -7.84 -17.41 -3.32
CA ARG A 68 -6.99 -18.39 -4.03
C ARG A 68 -7.53 -18.72 -5.43
N ALA A 69 -8.84 -18.92 -5.57
CA ALA A 69 -9.46 -19.17 -6.87
C ALA A 69 -9.43 -17.93 -7.79
N ILE A 70 -9.62 -16.73 -7.24
CA ILE A 70 -9.41 -15.48 -8.00
C ILE A 70 -7.92 -15.30 -8.33
N ARG A 71 -6.98 -15.70 -7.45
CA ARG A 71 -5.54 -15.68 -7.73
C ARG A 71 -5.15 -16.70 -8.81
N GLU A 72 -5.70 -17.90 -8.79
CA GLU A 72 -5.49 -18.93 -9.82
C GLU A 72 -6.14 -18.53 -11.15
N MET A 73 -7.35 -17.96 -11.16
CA MET A 73 -7.95 -17.37 -12.37
C MET A 73 -7.15 -16.17 -12.89
N ALA A 74 -6.66 -15.30 -12.01
CA ALA A 74 -5.82 -14.17 -12.42
C ALA A 74 -4.49 -14.64 -13.02
N LEU A 75 -3.85 -15.65 -12.43
CA LEU A 75 -2.63 -16.27 -12.96
C LEU A 75 -2.88 -17.02 -14.27
N GLN A 76 -4.01 -17.70 -14.43
CA GLN A 76 -4.40 -18.35 -15.68
C GLN A 76 -4.72 -17.35 -16.80
N LEU A 77 -5.35 -16.22 -16.48
CA LEU A 77 -5.56 -15.11 -17.42
C LEU A 77 -4.24 -14.42 -17.80
N GLN A 78 -3.27 -14.35 -16.87
CA GLN A 78 -1.92 -13.86 -17.11
C GLN A 78 -1.16 -14.78 -18.09
N ALA A 79 -1.14 -16.09 -17.81
CA ALA A 79 -0.53 -17.08 -18.70
C ALA A 79 -1.19 -17.13 -20.10
N ALA A 80 -2.51 -16.96 -20.16
CA ALA A 80 -3.23 -16.88 -21.44
C ALA A 80 -2.97 -15.57 -22.22
N SER A 81 -2.59 -14.50 -21.52
CA SER A 81 -2.17 -13.23 -22.12
C SER A 81 -0.71 -13.28 -22.60
N GLU A 82 0.17 -13.96 -21.86
CA GLU A 82 1.57 -14.21 -22.23
C GLU A 82 1.67 -15.05 -23.51
N LEU A 83 0.85 -16.11 -23.64
CA LEU A 83 0.74 -16.92 -24.86
C LEU A 83 0.28 -16.13 -26.10
N ARG A 84 -0.38 -14.98 -25.94
CA ARG A 84 -0.74 -14.08 -27.06
C ARG A 84 0.35 -13.07 -27.38
N SER A 85 1.23 -12.77 -26.43
CA SER A 85 2.33 -11.81 -26.59
C SER A 85 3.63 -12.47 -27.11
N GLU A 86 3.80 -13.77 -26.91
CA GLU A 86 4.97 -14.52 -27.43
C GLU A 86 5.02 -14.60 -28.97
N GLN A 87 3.93 -14.30 -29.67
CA GLN A 87 3.92 -14.21 -31.13
C GLN A 87 4.29 -12.81 -31.68
N ALA A 88 4.51 -11.81 -30.82
CA ALA A 88 4.79 -10.43 -31.25
C ALA A 88 6.12 -9.84 -30.73
N ALA A 89 6.86 -10.53 -29.85
CA ALA A 89 8.07 -9.99 -29.23
C ALA A 89 9.36 -10.58 -29.84
N VAL A 90 9.67 -10.18 -31.07
CA VAL A 90 11.07 -10.10 -31.52
C VAL A 90 11.46 -8.62 -31.34
N GLU A 91 12.45 -8.41 -30.47
CA GLU A 91 13.15 -7.15 -30.15
C GLU A 91 12.58 -6.28 -29.00
N SER A 92 13.33 -6.32 -27.88
CA SER A 92 13.43 -5.38 -26.75
C SER A 92 12.44 -5.49 -25.55
N HIS A 93 13.03 -5.90 -24.42
CA HIS A 93 12.64 -5.74 -23.00
C HIS A 93 11.31 -6.32 -22.48
N PRO A 94 11.33 -7.49 -21.80
CA PRO A 94 10.22 -7.92 -20.95
C PRO A 94 10.49 -7.43 -19.52
N ALA A 95 10.19 -6.17 -19.23
CA ALA A 95 9.82 -5.78 -17.88
C ALA A 95 8.31 -5.60 -17.89
N ASP A 96 7.62 -6.35 -17.04
CA ASP A 96 6.18 -6.31 -16.84
C ASP A 96 5.84 -4.95 -16.18
N VAL A 97 5.70 -3.90 -17.00
CA VAL A 97 5.69 -2.50 -16.56
C VAL A 97 4.35 -2.15 -15.89
N LEU A 98 4.29 -2.22 -14.56
CA LEU A 98 3.12 -1.84 -13.73
C LEU A 98 2.77 -0.34 -13.80
N GLY A 99 3.64 0.51 -14.37
CA GLY A 99 3.41 1.96 -14.43
C GLY A 99 4.21 2.69 -15.50
N ARG A 100 3.82 3.90 -15.87
CA ARG A 100 4.56 4.75 -16.80
C ARG A 100 5.21 5.92 -16.07
N PRO A 101 6.40 6.37 -16.47
CA PRO A 101 7.02 7.55 -15.86
C PRO A 101 6.15 8.79 -16.05
N ILE A 102 6.13 9.67 -15.06
CA ILE A 102 5.61 11.02 -15.26
C ILE A 102 6.57 11.83 -16.13
N ARG A 103 6.05 12.82 -16.85
CA ARG A 103 6.87 13.79 -17.56
C ARG A 103 7.53 14.70 -16.53
N THR A 104 8.86 14.75 -16.51
CA THR A 104 9.64 15.65 -15.65
C THR A 104 10.90 16.12 -16.37
N ARG A 105 11.33 17.35 -16.07
CA ARG A 105 12.62 17.93 -16.51
C ARG A 105 13.58 18.16 -15.34
N VAL A 106 13.18 17.74 -14.14
CA VAL A 106 13.92 17.97 -12.91
C VAL A 106 15.13 17.05 -12.87
N ASP A 107 16.30 17.66 -12.67
CA ASP A 107 17.56 16.96 -12.49
C ASP A 107 17.90 16.91 -10.99
N LEU A 108 17.76 15.73 -10.39
CA LEU A 108 18.04 15.51 -8.97
C LEU A 108 19.54 15.58 -8.64
N GLY A 109 20.44 15.57 -9.64
CA GLY A 109 21.88 15.75 -9.41
C GLY A 109 22.26 17.16 -8.94
N LYS A 110 21.34 18.12 -9.03
CA LYS A 110 21.54 19.52 -8.61
C LYS A 110 20.99 19.83 -7.22
N VAL A 111 20.32 18.88 -6.57
CA VAL A 111 19.85 19.03 -5.19
C VAL A 111 21.06 18.93 -4.27
N GLY A 112 21.30 19.98 -3.48
CA GLY A 112 22.45 20.04 -2.57
C GLY A 112 22.35 19.05 -1.40
N PRO A 113 23.47 18.68 -0.76
CA PRO A 113 23.45 17.80 0.41
C PRO A 113 22.68 18.43 1.58
N ARG A 114 21.87 17.61 2.25
CA ARG A 114 20.99 18.07 3.33
C ARG A 114 21.71 18.11 4.69
N PRO A 115 21.44 19.11 5.54
CA PRO A 115 21.77 19.01 6.95
C PRO A 115 21.01 17.84 7.60
N PRO A 116 21.59 17.17 8.60
CA PRO A 116 20.91 16.12 9.33
C PRO A 116 19.66 16.66 10.05
N PRO A 117 18.60 15.86 10.19
CA PRO A 117 17.40 16.28 10.89
C PRO A 117 17.70 16.62 12.35
N ASN A 118 16.99 17.61 12.87
CA ASN A 118 17.08 17.98 14.28
C ASN A 118 16.40 16.92 15.17
N GLU A 119 16.65 16.98 16.48
CA GLU A 119 16.14 15.96 17.40
C GLU A 119 14.61 15.95 17.52
N ALA A 120 13.94 17.09 17.33
CA ALA A 120 12.48 17.17 17.34
C ALA A 120 11.87 16.40 16.15
N THR A 121 12.44 16.57 14.97
CA THR A 121 12.06 15.82 13.76
C THR A 121 12.33 14.34 13.93
N ARG A 122 13.49 13.97 14.49
CA ARG A 122 13.81 12.56 14.79
C ARG A 122 12.82 11.94 15.76
N GLU A 123 12.43 12.64 16.83
CA GLU A 123 11.46 12.12 17.79
C GLU A 123 10.06 11.95 17.17
N ARG A 124 9.64 12.90 16.31
CA ARG A 124 8.40 12.75 15.52
C ARG A 124 8.45 11.49 14.65
N LEU A 125 9.54 11.28 13.92
CA LEU A 125 9.74 10.11 13.06
C LEU A 125 9.74 8.80 13.88
N ARG A 126 10.40 8.78 15.04
CA ARG A 126 10.35 7.64 15.98
C ARG A 126 8.93 7.37 16.45
N LYS A 127 8.14 8.42 16.74
CA LYS A 127 6.73 8.26 17.15
C LYS A 127 5.89 7.63 16.02
N ILE A 128 6.02 8.13 14.79
CA ILE A 128 5.32 7.58 13.61
C ILE A 128 5.71 6.13 13.38
N ALA A 129 7.00 5.79 13.55
CA ALA A 129 7.50 4.43 13.40
C ALA A 129 7.00 3.50 14.52
N LYS A 130 6.96 3.95 15.77
CA LYS A 130 6.37 3.20 16.88
C LYS A 130 4.88 2.95 16.67
N GLU A 131 4.14 3.94 16.19
CA GLU A 131 2.73 3.76 15.81
C GLU A 131 2.59 2.75 14.66
N ALA A 132 3.52 2.78 13.68
CA ALA A 132 3.56 1.79 12.61
C ALA A 132 3.87 0.37 13.07
N ALA A 133 4.75 0.22 14.07
CA ALA A 133 5.11 -1.07 14.64
C ALA A 133 4.04 -1.61 15.61
N ALA A 134 3.31 -0.72 16.30
CA ALA A 134 2.22 -1.06 17.21
C ALA A 134 0.92 -1.42 16.48
N ASP A 135 0.71 -0.92 15.26
CA ASP A 135 -0.38 -1.35 14.39
C ASP A 135 -0.14 -2.83 14.02
N THR A 136 -0.95 -3.73 14.60
CA THR A 136 -0.71 -5.19 14.66
C THR A 136 -0.76 -5.94 13.32
N GLY A 137 -0.72 -5.23 12.19
CA GLY A 137 -0.59 -5.85 10.89
C GLY A 137 -0.10 -4.85 9.85
N PHE A 138 0.76 -5.33 8.95
CA PHE A 138 0.75 -4.83 7.59
C PHE A 138 -0.71 -4.94 7.12
N PRO A 139 -1.41 -3.85 6.73
CA PRO A 139 -2.81 -3.93 6.35
C PRO A 139 -2.91 -4.78 5.09
N ASP A 140 -3.10 -6.08 5.31
CA ASP A 140 -3.26 -7.06 4.27
C ASP A 140 -4.74 -7.05 3.90
N PRO A 141 -5.11 -6.68 2.65
CA PRO A 141 -4.24 -6.44 1.51
C PRO A 141 -4.16 -4.97 1.11
N TYR A 142 -2.93 -4.52 0.82
CA TYR A 142 -2.72 -3.68 -0.35
C TYR A 142 -3.35 -4.44 -1.54
N VAL A 143 -4.55 -4.02 -1.94
CA VAL A 143 -5.25 -4.61 -3.08
C VAL A 143 -4.28 -4.57 -4.26
N SER A 144 -4.15 -5.71 -4.97
CA SER A 144 -3.29 -5.85 -6.16
C SER A 144 -3.23 -4.53 -6.92
N LEU A 145 -2.02 -4.03 -7.18
CA LEU A 145 -1.73 -2.78 -7.89
C LEU A 145 -2.35 -2.87 -9.29
N ARG A 146 -3.65 -2.61 -9.35
CA ARG A 146 -4.44 -2.59 -10.57
C ARG A 146 -4.85 -1.14 -10.75
N PRO A 147 -4.27 -0.47 -11.74
CA PRO A 147 -4.78 0.82 -12.19
C PRO A 147 -6.30 0.71 -12.41
N THR A 148 -7.08 1.65 -11.87
CA THR A 148 -8.54 1.67 -12.07
C THR A 148 -8.89 1.90 -13.54
N LEU A 149 -10.13 1.52 -13.91
CA LEU A 149 -10.69 1.27 -15.26
C LEU A 149 -10.42 2.28 -16.40
N GLN A 150 -9.83 3.46 -16.16
CA GLN A 150 -9.60 4.47 -17.19
C GLN A 150 -8.16 4.52 -17.70
N ASP A 151 -7.16 4.41 -16.83
CA ASP A 151 -5.73 4.43 -17.19
C ASP A 151 -5.09 3.11 -16.75
N LYS A 152 -4.59 2.31 -17.69
CA LYS A 152 -4.11 0.93 -17.46
C LYS A 152 -2.72 0.85 -16.81
N CYS A 153 -2.19 1.95 -16.29
CA CYS A 153 -0.82 2.03 -15.73
C CYS A 153 -0.75 3.03 -14.58
N LEU A 154 0.06 2.74 -13.56
CA LEU A 154 0.31 3.65 -12.43
C LEU A 154 1.36 4.73 -12.79
N PRO A 155 1.35 5.90 -12.15
CA PRO A 155 2.41 6.88 -12.30
C PRO A 155 3.71 6.41 -11.63
N ILE A 156 4.82 6.53 -12.34
CA ILE A 156 6.17 6.31 -11.81
C ILE A 156 6.86 7.67 -11.63
N ILE A 157 7.33 7.92 -10.41
CA ILE A 157 8.19 9.07 -10.08
C ILE A 157 9.63 8.60 -9.88
N ARG A 158 10.58 9.53 -10.05
CA ARG A 158 12.01 9.26 -9.80
C ARG A 158 12.45 9.96 -8.53
N GLY A 159 13.32 9.31 -7.76
CA GLY A 159 13.86 9.91 -6.54
C GLY A 159 15.26 9.43 -6.16
N ASN A 160 15.93 10.23 -5.34
CA ASN A 160 17.11 9.82 -4.58
C ASN A 160 16.68 9.60 -3.13
N LEU A 161 17.06 8.46 -2.57
CA LEU A 161 16.71 8.08 -1.21
C LEU A 161 17.98 7.92 -0.39
N THR A 162 17.98 8.48 0.81
CA THR A 162 18.96 8.18 1.85
C THR A 162 18.26 7.51 3.01
N LEU A 163 18.62 6.26 3.29
CA LEU A 163 18.01 5.45 4.33
C LEU A 163 18.90 5.41 5.56
N ARG A 164 18.27 5.54 6.73
CA ARG A 164 18.92 5.51 8.05
C ARG A 164 18.08 4.67 9.01
N ALA A 165 18.76 3.99 9.94
CA ALA A 165 18.06 3.45 11.10
C ALA A 165 17.51 4.60 11.96
N LEU A 166 16.32 4.41 12.53
CA LEU A 166 15.65 5.44 13.34
C LEU A 166 16.42 5.80 14.60
N ASP A 167 17.01 4.79 15.24
CA ASP A 167 17.85 4.94 16.43
C ASP A 167 19.34 5.01 16.09
N GLY A 168 19.68 5.19 14.81
CA GLY A 168 21.06 5.30 14.37
C GLY A 168 21.74 6.58 14.83
N ASN A 169 23.02 6.49 15.14
CA ASN A 169 23.91 7.61 15.34
C ASN A 169 24.43 8.16 14.00
N THR A 170 25.06 9.33 14.04
CA THR A 170 25.65 9.96 12.83
C THR A 170 26.80 9.16 12.22
N SER A 171 27.43 8.27 13.00
CA SER A 171 28.48 7.34 12.57
C SER A 171 27.95 6.07 11.90
N ASP A 172 26.64 5.83 11.99
CA ASP A 172 26.07 4.54 11.60
C ASP A 172 25.93 4.43 10.07
N PRO A 173 25.87 3.21 9.53
CA PRO A 173 25.73 2.98 8.11
C PRO A 173 24.52 3.72 7.52
N ILE A 174 24.72 4.33 6.36
CA ILE A 174 23.66 4.90 5.52
C ILE A 174 23.54 4.09 4.23
N CYS A 175 22.33 4.03 3.69
CA CYS A 175 22.10 3.42 2.37
C CYS A 175 21.58 4.49 1.41
N GLU A 176 22.36 4.78 0.37
CA GLU A 176 21.96 5.68 -0.71
C GLU A 176 21.43 4.90 -1.91
N LEU A 177 20.23 5.23 -2.36
CA LEU A 177 19.63 4.70 -3.58
C LEU A 177 19.36 5.87 -4.54
N LYS A 178 20.12 5.95 -5.63
CA LYS A 178 20.06 7.10 -6.57
C LYS A 178 19.24 6.76 -7.81
N GLY A 179 18.42 7.72 -8.24
CA GLY A 179 17.64 7.63 -9.47
C GLY A 179 16.60 6.51 -9.45
N MET A 180 16.11 6.12 -8.27
CA MET A 180 15.14 5.05 -8.10
C MET A 180 13.81 5.42 -8.72
N GLU A 181 13.23 4.47 -9.45
CA GLU A 181 11.84 4.54 -9.88
C GLU A 181 10.93 4.03 -8.76
N MET A 182 9.88 4.81 -8.47
CA MET A 182 8.93 4.52 -7.42
C MET A 182 7.52 4.67 -7.97
N ILE A 183 6.64 3.74 -7.63
CA ILE A 183 5.23 3.83 -7.98
C ILE A 183 4.60 4.86 -7.05
N PHE A 184 4.05 5.93 -7.63
CA PHE A 184 3.29 6.92 -6.88
C PHE A 184 1.89 6.35 -6.61
N ASP A 185 1.67 5.88 -5.39
CA ASP A 185 0.51 5.07 -5.03
C ASP A 185 -0.31 5.75 -3.92
N THR A 186 -1.37 6.44 -4.31
CA THR A 186 -2.32 7.02 -3.35
C THR A 186 -3.17 5.95 -2.67
N GLY A 187 -3.19 4.69 -3.14
CA GLY A 187 -3.81 3.56 -2.44
C GLY A 187 -2.91 2.98 -1.35
N ALA A 188 -1.60 3.23 -1.41
CA ALA A 188 -0.65 2.79 -0.40
C ALA A 188 -0.72 3.68 0.83
N GLN A 189 -1.15 3.14 1.98
CA GLN A 189 -1.19 3.91 3.22
C GLN A 189 0.21 4.37 3.67
N ARG A 190 1.23 3.52 3.46
CA ARG A 190 2.62 3.79 3.83
C ARG A 190 3.55 3.54 2.65
N THR A 191 4.68 4.23 2.65
CA THR A 191 5.77 3.93 1.74
C THR A 191 6.39 2.57 2.12
N ILE A 192 6.46 1.65 1.16
CA ILE A 192 7.02 0.31 1.36
C ILE A 192 8.11 0.04 0.33
N MET A 193 9.17 -0.62 0.75
CA MET A 193 10.34 -0.93 -0.05
C MET A 193 10.67 -2.41 0.06
N ALA A 194 10.90 -3.04 -1.10
CA ALA A 194 11.42 -4.39 -1.13
C ALA A 194 12.81 -4.44 -0.50
N GLU A 195 12.99 -5.33 0.49
CA GLU A 195 14.25 -5.52 1.21
C GLU A 195 15.43 -5.80 0.27
N GLU A 196 15.17 -6.50 -0.83
CA GLU A 196 16.17 -6.89 -1.83
C GLU A 196 16.76 -5.71 -2.61
N LEU A 197 16.19 -4.50 -2.50
CA LEU A 197 16.80 -3.27 -3.00
C LEU A 197 17.97 -2.79 -2.13
N LEU A 198 18.06 -3.27 -0.89
CA LEU A 198 19.05 -2.81 0.07
C LEU A 198 20.38 -3.56 -0.09
N PRO A 199 21.53 -2.86 -0.02
CA PRO A 199 22.84 -3.49 0.03
C PRO A 199 22.94 -4.51 1.17
N ALA A 200 23.64 -5.63 0.94
CA ALA A 200 23.77 -6.70 1.93
C ALA A 200 24.31 -6.22 3.29
N ALA A 201 25.29 -5.31 3.28
CA ALA A 201 25.85 -4.74 4.51
C ALA A 201 24.83 -3.93 5.32
N PHE A 202 23.96 -3.16 4.64
CA PHE A 202 22.91 -2.40 5.31
C PHE A 202 21.81 -3.32 5.84
N ARG A 203 21.44 -4.37 5.10
CA ARG A 203 20.51 -5.40 5.58
C ARG A 203 21.01 -6.11 6.82
N GLU A 204 22.31 -6.44 6.86
CA GLU A 204 22.91 -7.08 8.03
C GLU A 204 22.93 -6.13 9.23
N TYR A 205 23.30 -4.87 9.03
CA TYR A 205 23.21 -3.83 10.06
C TYR A 205 21.78 -3.71 10.63
N LEU A 206 20.76 -3.70 9.77
CA LEU A 206 19.36 -3.64 10.20
C LEU A 206 18.86 -4.86 10.98
N LYS A 207 19.63 -5.95 11.09
CA LYS A 207 19.29 -7.11 11.93
C LYS A 207 19.72 -6.95 13.39
N ASP A 208 20.49 -5.91 13.72
CA ASP A 208 20.91 -5.66 15.09
C ASP A 208 19.68 -5.46 16.01
N PRO A 209 19.63 -6.12 17.20
CA PRO A 209 18.52 -6.00 18.15
C PRO A 209 18.20 -4.56 18.58
N VAL A 210 19.15 -3.62 18.46
CA VAL A 210 18.90 -2.21 18.75
C VAL A 210 17.75 -1.63 17.90
N HIS A 211 17.47 -2.22 16.73
CA HIS A 211 16.41 -1.79 15.83
C HIS A 211 15.04 -2.47 16.08
N ASP A 212 14.97 -3.42 17.01
CA ASP A 212 13.76 -4.22 17.23
C ASP A 212 12.55 -3.41 17.73
N LEU A 213 12.79 -2.25 18.35
CA LEU A 213 11.73 -1.31 18.75
C LEU A 213 10.89 -0.81 17.56
N HIS A 214 11.45 -0.86 16.35
CA HIS A 214 10.83 -0.41 15.10
C HIS A 214 10.54 -1.57 14.15
N ARG A 215 10.72 -2.82 14.62
CA ARG A 215 10.47 -4.05 13.90
C ARG A 215 9.08 -4.57 14.27
N SER A 216 8.29 -4.89 13.25
CA SER A 216 7.11 -5.75 13.40
C SER A 216 7.44 -7.16 12.93
N ASN A 217 6.52 -8.11 13.11
CA ASN A 217 6.71 -9.50 12.66
C ASN A 217 7.15 -9.61 11.19
N ASP A 218 6.75 -8.66 10.36
CA ASP A 218 6.85 -8.76 8.92
C ASP A 218 7.62 -7.63 8.23
N CYS A 219 7.95 -6.55 8.95
CA CYS A 219 8.63 -5.40 8.39
C CYS A 219 9.53 -4.69 9.41
N LEU A 220 10.47 -3.88 8.91
CA LEU A 220 11.28 -2.98 9.72
C LEU A 220 11.07 -1.54 9.25
N SER A 221 10.81 -0.63 10.18
CA SER A 221 10.70 0.79 9.85
C SER A 221 12.09 1.43 9.79
N VAL A 222 12.33 2.21 8.74
CA VAL A 222 13.54 3.02 8.57
C VAL A 222 13.18 4.46 8.28
N GLN A 223 14.04 5.39 8.69
CA GLN A 223 13.96 6.76 8.23
C GLN A 223 14.42 6.82 6.77
N VAL A 224 13.72 7.60 5.97
CA VAL A 224 14.08 7.89 4.59
C VAL A 224 14.03 9.38 4.33
N ASP A 225 15.16 9.93 3.90
CA ASP A 225 15.22 11.25 3.30
C ASP A 225 15.04 11.08 1.79
N VAL A 226 14.05 11.72 1.19
CA VAL A 226 13.67 11.52 -0.21
C VAL A 226 13.71 12.83 -0.98
N ASP A 227 14.52 12.88 -2.03
CA ASP A 227 14.44 13.90 -3.07
C ASP A 227 13.64 13.33 -4.24
N ILE A 228 12.45 13.85 -4.52
CA ILE A 228 11.59 13.39 -5.63
C ILE A 228 11.58 14.40 -6.77
N ALA A 229 11.63 13.90 -8.00
CA ALA A 229 11.44 14.68 -9.22
C ALA A 229 9.97 14.64 -9.63
N LEU A 230 9.25 15.72 -9.36
CA LEU A 230 7.89 15.93 -9.86
C LEU A 230 7.93 16.69 -11.20
N THR A 231 6.78 16.91 -11.83
CA THR A 231 6.74 17.47 -13.19
C THR A 231 7.33 18.87 -13.25
N ASN A 232 6.99 19.73 -12.29
CA ASN A 232 7.37 21.14 -12.27
C ASN A 232 8.59 21.45 -11.39
N CYS A 233 8.82 20.67 -10.32
CA CYS A 233 9.88 20.96 -9.36
C CYS A 233 10.40 19.69 -8.66
N PRO A 234 11.60 19.76 -8.06
CA PRO A 234 11.98 18.79 -7.02
C PRO A 234 11.14 19.03 -5.76
N ALA A 235 10.93 17.99 -4.97
CA ALA A 235 10.44 18.10 -3.60
C ALA A 235 11.30 17.25 -2.66
N VAL A 236 11.50 17.74 -1.45
CA VAL A 236 12.38 17.10 -0.47
C VAL A 236 11.56 16.76 0.77
N LEU A 237 11.51 15.48 1.10
CA LEU A 237 10.68 14.94 2.18
C LEU A 237 11.54 14.14 3.16
N GLU A 238 11.05 14.02 4.39
CA GLU A 238 11.55 13.08 5.39
C GLU A 238 10.38 12.21 5.82
N ALA A 239 10.57 10.90 5.75
CA ALA A 239 9.50 9.95 5.92
C ALA A 239 9.96 8.69 6.65
N ILE A 240 8.99 7.83 6.95
CA ILE A 240 9.22 6.46 7.35
C ILE A 240 8.88 5.55 6.18
N ALA A 241 9.78 4.64 5.84
CA ALA A 241 9.48 3.53 4.95
C ALA A 241 9.51 2.21 5.70
N LEU A 242 8.64 1.29 5.28
CA LEU A 242 8.66 -0.10 5.75
C LEU A 242 9.50 -0.93 4.80
N ILE A 243 10.53 -1.59 5.33
CA ILE A 243 11.30 -2.59 4.62
C ILE A 243 10.57 -3.93 4.75
N VAL A 244 10.21 -4.51 3.62
CA VAL A 244 9.46 -5.78 3.56
C VAL A 244 10.12 -6.75 2.58
N PRO A 245 10.14 -8.06 2.88
CA PRO A 245 10.61 -9.07 1.92
C PRO A 245 9.77 -9.04 0.64
N ARG A 246 10.39 -9.27 -0.53
CA ARG A 246 9.66 -9.31 -1.83
C ARG A 246 8.45 -10.22 -1.82
N ALA A 247 8.49 -11.34 -1.09
CA ALA A 247 7.36 -12.27 -0.97
C ALA A 247 6.08 -11.63 -0.40
N LYS A 248 6.22 -10.53 0.35
CA LYS A 248 5.12 -9.76 0.97
C LYS A 248 4.80 -8.47 0.21
N MET A 249 5.62 -8.10 -0.77
CA MET A 249 5.31 -6.96 -1.65
C MET A 249 4.08 -7.26 -2.51
N PRO A 250 3.20 -6.28 -2.76
CA PRO A 250 2.12 -6.41 -3.73
C PRO A 250 2.66 -6.88 -5.09
N ASN A 251 2.04 -7.93 -5.65
CA ASN A 251 2.48 -8.59 -6.88
C ASN A 251 3.97 -9.03 -6.87
N GLN A 252 4.58 -9.23 -5.69
CA GLN A 252 6.01 -9.51 -5.52
C GLN A 252 6.92 -8.47 -6.20
N LEU A 253 6.46 -7.21 -6.23
CA LEU A 253 7.19 -6.10 -6.80
C LEU A 253 8.57 -5.98 -6.14
N LEU A 254 9.61 -5.99 -6.97
CA LEU A 254 10.96 -5.59 -6.57
C LEU A 254 11.08 -4.09 -6.83
N GLY A 255 10.67 -3.27 -5.85
CA GLY A 255 10.49 -1.83 -6.07
C GLY A 255 10.09 -1.09 -4.80
N ILE A 256 9.69 0.16 -5.00
CA ILE A 256 9.21 1.06 -3.95
C ILE A 256 7.79 1.50 -4.31
N LEU A 257 6.86 1.34 -3.37
CA LEU A 257 5.57 2.03 -3.42
C LEU A 257 5.69 3.28 -2.57
N PHE A 258 5.56 4.44 -3.21
CA PHE A 258 5.56 5.73 -2.55
C PHE A 258 4.13 6.05 -2.09
N GLY A 259 3.90 5.98 -0.78
CA GLY A 259 2.56 5.97 -0.19
C GLY A 259 2.16 7.27 0.49
N GLN A 260 1.06 7.23 1.26
CA GLN A 260 0.47 8.39 1.90
C GLN A 260 1.26 8.91 3.09
N ILE A 261 1.30 8.15 4.20
CA ILE A 261 1.79 8.61 5.50
C ILE A 261 3.23 9.13 5.41
N SER A 262 3.43 10.38 5.84
CA SER A 262 4.72 11.10 5.83
C SER A 262 5.28 11.38 4.44
N CYS A 263 4.52 11.13 3.37
CA CYS A 263 4.94 11.26 1.98
C CYS A 263 3.87 12.03 1.20
N ILE A 264 2.96 11.34 0.51
CA ILE A 264 1.94 11.99 -0.34
C ILE A 264 1.00 12.89 0.49
N ASP A 265 0.71 12.53 1.74
CA ASP A 265 -0.13 13.35 2.63
C ASP A 265 0.47 14.72 2.99
N ARG A 266 1.77 14.91 2.72
CA ARG A 266 2.49 16.17 2.90
C ARG A 266 2.51 17.04 1.64
N LEU A 267 1.91 16.58 0.54
CA LEU A 267 1.95 17.24 -0.75
C LEU A 267 0.56 17.74 -1.16
N SER A 268 0.48 19.00 -1.57
CA SER A 268 -0.68 19.54 -2.29
C SER A 268 -0.34 19.56 -3.77
N LEU A 269 -0.95 18.64 -4.52
CA LEU A 269 -0.57 18.37 -5.90
C LEU A 269 -1.77 18.19 -6.83
N GLN A 270 -1.50 18.28 -8.12
CA GLN A 270 -2.41 17.96 -9.20
C GLN A 270 -1.82 16.84 -10.06
N ALA A 271 -2.49 15.69 -10.09
CA ALA A 271 -2.18 14.62 -11.02
C ALA A 271 -3.02 14.79 -12.31
N ILE A 272 -2.36 14.95 -13.45
CA ILE A 272 -3.00 15.19 -14.75
C ILE A 272 -2.64 14.02 -15.68
N PRO A 273 -3.55 13.07 -15.89
CA PRO A 273 -3.29 11.95 -16.78
C PRO A 273 -3.07 12.40 -18.23
N ARG A 274 -2.27 11.62 -18.96
CA ARG A 274 -1.94 11.87 -20.37
C ARG A 274 -3.16 12.18 -21.24
N ARG A 275 -4.28 11.47 -21.04
CA ARG A 275 -5.51 11.69 -21.83
C ARG A 275 -6.06 13.11 -21.70
N ILE A 276 -5.98 13.70 -20.50
CA ILE A 276 -6.41 15.08 -20.25
C ILE A 276 -5.45 16.05 -20.94
N LEU A 277 -4.14 15.79 -20.88
CA LEU A 277 -3.13 16.60 -21.57
C LEU A 277 -3.33 16.61 -23.09
N LEU A 278 -3.62 15.44 -23.68
CA LEU A 278 -3.96 15.32 -25.09
C LEU A 278 -5.25 16.08 -25.45
N ALA A 279 -6.30 15.96 -24.62
CA ALA A 279 -7.54 16.71 -24.82
C ALA A 279 -7.34 18.23 -24.77
N LYS A 280 -6.36 18.69 -23.98
CA LYS A 280 -5.89 20.09 -23.93
C LYS A 280 -4.96 20.48 -25.08
N LYS A 281 -4.71 19.58 -26.05
CA LYS A 281 -3.78 19.76 -27.19
C LYS A 281 -2.32 19.95 -26.76
N GLU A 282 -1.94 19.43 -25.60
CA GLU A 282 -0.53 19.42 -25.20
C GLU A 282 0.23 18.28 -25.90
N ASN A 283 1.50 18.55 -26.24
CA ASN A 283 2.38 17.53 -26.79
C ASN A 283 2.95 16.66 -25.67
N ILE A 284 2.53 15.40 -25.61
CA ILE A 284 3.02 14.40 -24.66
C ILE A 284 3.21 13.04 -25.34
N SER A 285 4.43 12.52 -25.22
CA SER A 285 4.82 11.21 -25.74
C SER A 285 3.95 10.09 -25.15
N GLU A 286 3.78 9.00 -25.89
CA GLU A 286 3.09 7.79 -25.40
C GLU A 286 3.83 7.17 -24.21
N GLU A 287 5.14 7.38 -24.06
CA GLU A 287 5.92 6.77 -22.98
C GLU A 287 5.53 7.29 -21.58
N PHE A 288 4.94 8.49 -21.48
CA PHE A 288 4.62 9.10 -20.21
C PHE A 288 3.21 8.75 -19.72
N TRP A 289 3.08 8.64 -18.40
CA TRP A 289 1.79 8.52 -17.72
C TRP A 289 0.99 9.83 -17.77
N GLY A 290 1.67 10.95 -17.63
CA GLY A 290 1.07 12.27 -17.47
C GLY A 290 1.97 13.18 -16.64
N ASP A 291 1.35 14.16 -15.98
CA ASP A 291 2.02 15.12 -15.12
C ASP A 291 1.57 14.94 -13.65
N ILE A 292 2.50 15.15 -12.71
CA ILE A 292 2.20 15.38 -11.30
C ILE A 292 2.81 16.74 -10.93
N VAL A 293 1.97 17.74 -10.78
CA VAL A 293 2.35 19.13 -10.52
C VAL A 293 2.20 19.40 -9.03
N LEU A 294 3.27 19.83 -8.38
CA LEU A 294 3.25 20.22 -6.97
C LEU A 294 2.91 21.71 -6.83
N ASN A 295 2.01 22.04 -5.92
CA ASN A 295 1.63 23.43 -5.61
C ASN A 295 2.32 23.91 -4.32
N GLU A 296 2.24 23.10 -3.28
CA GLU A 296 2.80 23.36 -1.97
C GLU A 296 3.10 22.03 -1.26
N TYR A 297 4.02 22.04 -0.30
CA TYR A 297 4.31 20.89 0.53
C TYR A 297 4.72 21.28 1.94
N LEU A 298 4.58 20.35 2.88
CA LEU A 298 5.11 20.51 4.23
C LEU A 298 6.56 20.03 4.28
N ASP A 299 7.48 20.95 4.59
CA ASP A 299 8.89 20.62 4.79
C ASP A 299 9.12 19.82 6.08
N PHE A 300 10.37 19.53 6.40
CA PHE A 300 10.72 18.69 7.56
C PHE A 300 10.41 19.35 8.91
N GLN A 301 10.21 20.68 8.96
CA GLN A 301 9.75 21.47 10.10
C GLN A 301 8.22 21.57 10.21
N ASP A 302 7.47 20.93 9.30
CA ASP A 302 6.02 21.15 9.14
C ASP A 302 5.66 22.58 8.70
N GLU A 303 6.61 23.29 8.09
CA GLU A 303 6.35 24.59 7.48
C GLU A 303 5.86 24.41 6.04
N VAL A 304 4.92 25.26 5.63
CA VAL A 304 4.37 25.23 4.27
C VAL A 304 5.38 25.90 3.33
N VAL A 305 5.82 25.14 2.32
CA VAL A 305 6.64 25.64 1.22
C VAL A 305 5.78 25.73 -0.04
N SER A 306 5.52 26.97 -0.48
CA SER A 306 4.85 27.26 -1.75
C SER A 306 5.85 27.41 -2.89
N LEU A 307 5.46 26.99 -4.11
CA LEU A 307 6.31 26.93 -5.31
C LEU A 307 5.99 27.99 -6.34
#